data_AF-Q6MYF4-F1
#
_entry.id   AF-Q6MYF4-F1
#
_cell.length_a   1.000
_cell.length_b   1.000
_cell.length_c   1.000
_cell.angle_alpha   90.00
_cell.angle_beta   90.00
_cell.angle_gamma   90.00
#
_symmetry.space_group_name_H-M   'P 1'
#
loop_
_entity.id
_entity.type
_entity.pdbx_description
1 polymer ?
#
loop_
_entity_poly.entity_id
_entity_poly.type
_entity_poly.pdbx_seq_one_letter_code
_entity_poly.pdbx_strand_id
1 'polypeptide(L)'
;MSKLCEEERAILQDEPSDVIKNLGLLTALRQASEAEAPFNRAASLVKSRKKRSDVDGSATDSPGPSGPSVSDKIGRIKGVQRSTSASSPQTRDGREIRDGVMVKIEETAESIRGTIAERNGQLVIGAEVVFKHNKNKQGVEGEGIQCIIKGISGDGPKKRYDVQDPEPNENGEQGAVYKTTAASLIPIPQVGSTLPVFPVGKQVLARYPDTTTFYRAEVMGTKKDTYRLKFEGEEDDKEMEVDRRFVLDIPGK
;
A
#
# COMPACT_ATOMS: atom_id res chain seq x y z
N MET A 1 40.67 -31.01 -24.33
CA MET A 1 39.98 -30.34 -23.19
C MET A 1 40.41 -28.89 -22.96
N SER A 2 41.26 -28.29 -23.80
CA SER A 2 41.79 -26.93 -23.54
C SER A 2 41.04 -25.79 -24.26
N LYS A 3 40.19 -26.08 -25.25
CA LYS A 3 39.47 -25.05 -26.04
C LYS A 3 38.18 -24.55 -25.36
N LEU A 4 37.54 -25.39 -24.54
CA LEU A 4 36.31 -25.04 -23.82
C LEU A 4 36.56 -24.04 -22.67
N CYS A 5 37.76 -24.03 -22.08
CA CYS A 5 38.12 -23.07 -21.02
C CYS A 5 38.41 -21.65 -21.52
N GLU A 6 38.71 -21.48 -22.81
CA GLU A 6 39.04 -20.18 -23.39
C GLU A 6 37.77 -19.43 -23.80
N GLU A 7 36.76 -20.15 -24.26
CA GLU A 7 35.43 -19.62 -24.61
C GLU A 7 34.65 -19.15 -23.37
N GLU A 8 34.75 -19.87 -22.24
CA GLU A 8 34.12 -19.41 -20.97
C GLU A 8 34.81 -18.18 -20.35
N ARG A 9 36.11 -17.97 -20.62
CA ARG A 9 36.82 -16.76 -20.16
C ARG A 9 36.50 -15.53 -20.99
N ALA A 10 36.17 -15.69 -22.28
CA ALA A 10 35.75 -14.58 -23.14
C ALA A 10 34.40 -14.01 -22.70
N ILE A 11 33.47 -14.86 -22.24
CA ILE A 11 32.13 -14.44 -21.79
C ILE A 11 32.19 -13.66 -20.46
N LEU A 12 33.16 -13.96 -19.59
CA LEU A 12 33.37 -13.23 -18.34
C LEU A 12 34.14 -11.91 -18.50
N GLN A 13 34.82 -11.71 -19.63
CA GLN A 13 35.49 -10.45 -19.98
C GLN A 13 34.64 -9.54 -20.87
N ASP A 14 33.54 -10.04 -21.42
CA ASP A 14 32.54 -9.20 -22.04
C ASP A 14 31.88 -8.38 -20.93
N GLU A 15 32.42 -7.18 -20.73
CA GLU A 15 31.94 -6.20 -19.77
C GLU A 15 30.41 -6.17 -19.83
N PRO A 16 29.71 -6.20 -18.69
CA PRO A 16 28.26 -6.16 -18.66
C PRO A 16 27.80 -4.84 -19.26
N SER A 17 27.57 -4.83 -20.58
CA SER A 17 27.08 -3.75 -21.43
C SER A 17 27.09 -2.40 -20.70
N ASP A 18 28.26 -1.75 -20.70
CA ASP A 18 28.55 -0.49 -20.02
C ASP A 18 27.25 0.33 -19.84
N VAL A 19 26.80 0.45 -18.60
CA VAL A 19 25.50 1.04 -18.24
C VAL A 19 25.36 2.44 -18.85
N ILE A 20 26.48 3.12 -19.08
CA ILE A 20 26.56 4.41 -19.75
C ILE A 20 26.14 4.31 -21.22
N LYS A 21 26.56 3.26 -21.95
CA LYS A 21 26.13 3.00 -23.34
C LYS A 21 24.65 2.67 -23.41
N ASN A 22 24.15 1.86 -22.48
CA ASN A 22 22.72 1.53 -22.39
C ASN A 22 21.87 2.77 -22.09
N LEU A 23 22.32 3.64 -21.18
CA LEU A 23 21.67 4.92 -20.89
C LEU A 23 21.72 5.86 -22.11
N GLY A 24 22.83 5.87 -22.84
CA GLY A 24 22.99 6.62 -24.08
C GLY A 24 21.98 6.17 -25.16
N LEU A 25 21.83 4.86 -25.34
CA LEU A 25 20.87 4.28 -26.30
C LEU A 25 19.42 4.63 -25.93
N LEU A 26 19.05 4.49 -24.65
CA LEU A 26 17.71 4.86 -24.16
C LEU A 26 17.44 6.36 -24.33
N THR A 27 18.44 7.19 -24.09
CA THR A 27 18.34 8.65 -24.30
C THR A 27 18.13 8.98 -25.77
N ALA A 28 18.85 8.32 -26.68
CA ALA A 28 18.69 8.50 -28.12
C ALA A 28 17.30 8.07 -28.62
N LEU A 29 16.78 6.94 -28.14
CA LEU A 29 15.41 6.49 -28.48
C LEU A 29 14.33 7.46 -27.99
N ARG A 30 14.50 8.02 -26.79
CA ARG A 30 13.57 9.05 -26.26
C ARG A 30 13.60 10.32 -27.11
N GLN A 31 14.79 10.78 -27.50
CA GLN A 31 14.93 11.96 -28.36
C GLN A 31 14.35 11.72 -29.76
N ALA A 32 14.54 10.54 -30.35
CA ALA A 32 13.96 10.19 -31.63
C ALA A 32 12.41 10.13 -31.56
N SER A 33 11.86 9.55 -30.49
CA SER A 33 10.41 9.51 -30.25
C SER A 33 9.80 10.91 -30.08
N GLU A 34 10.51 11.82 -29.42
CA GLU A 34 10.08 13.21 -29.21
C GLU A 34 10.23 14.07 -30.49
N ALA A 35 11.16 13.71 -31.39
CA ALA A 35 11.35 14.35 -32.69
C ALA A 35 10.30 13.96 -33.75
N GLU A 36 9.54 12.89 -33.55
CA GLU A 36 8.49 12.42 -34.48
C GLU A 36 7.04 12.74 -34.05
N ALA A 37 6.83 13.66 -33.12
CA ALA A 37 5.47 14.11 -32.79
C ALA A 37 5.04 15.31 -33.65
N PRO A 38 4.26 15.13 -34.74
CA PRO A 38 3.51 16.24 -35.29
C PRO A 38 2.42 16.65 -34.29
N PHE A 39 2.54 17.89 -33.82
CA PHE A 39 1.45 18.67 -33.25
C PHE A 39 0.19 18.56 -34.14
N ASN A 40 -0.98 18.53 -33.49
CA ASN A 40 -2.36 18.53 -34.03
C ASN A 40 -2.99 17.12 -34.16
N ARG A 41 -4.10 16.80 -33.48
CA ARG A 41 -5.33 17.60 -33.36
C ARG A 41 -6.01 17.41 -32.00
N ALA A 42 -6.23 18.54 -31.33
CA ALA A 42 -7.39 18.70 -30.46
C ALA A 42 -8.66 18.93 -31.31
N ALA A 43 -9.80 18.55 -30.71
CA ALA A 43 -11.17 18.95 -31.05
C ALA A 43 -11.84 18.35 -32.31
N SER A 44 -12.80 17.46 -32.07
CA SER A 44 -14.09 17.51 -32.75
C SER A 44 -15.21 16.95 -31.86
N LEU A 45 -15.86 17.86 -31.14
CA LEU A 45 -17.24 17.69 -30.70
C LEU A 45 -18.13 17.67 -31.94
N VAL A 46 -18.89 16.60 -32.17
CA VAL A 46 -20.14 16.70 -32.94
C VAL A 46 -21.18 15.71 -32.44
N LYS A 47 -22.30 16.29 -31.99
CA LYS A 47 -23.59 15.67 -31.67
C LYS A 47 -24.30 15.17 -32.94
N SER A 48 -25.38 14.40 -32.71
CA SER A 48 -26.51 13.99 -33.59
C SER A 48 -26.47 12.51 -34.00
N ARG A 49 -27.55 11.69 -34.01
CA ARG A 49 -29.01 11.81 -33.88
C ARG A 49 -29.55 10.36 -33.67
N LYS A 50 -30.43 10.10 -32.70
CA LYS A 50 -31.90 9.88 -32.82
C LYS A 50 -32.39 8.62 -33.58
N LYS A 51 -32.97 7.66 -32.85
CA LYS A 51 -34.15 6.83 -33.21
C LYS A 51 -34.66 6.08 -31.95
N ARG A 52 -35.71 6.56 -31.26
CA ARG A 52 -37.13 6.15 -31.27
C ARG A 52 -37.42 4.68 -30.92
N SER A 53 -38.08 4.47 -29.78
CA SER A 53 -39.18 3.50 -29.61
C SER A 53 -40.09 3.99 -28.49
N ASP A 54 -41.33 4.29 -28.87
CA ASP A 54 -42.45 4.78 -28.09
C ASP A 54 -43.03 3.69 -27.15
N VAL A 55 -43.45 4.05 -25.94
CA VAL A 55 -44.64 3.46 -25.30
C VAL A 55 -45.29 4.53 -24.42
N ASP A 56 -46.57 4.72 -24.69
CA ASP A 56 -47.49 5.73 -24.17
C ASP A 56 -48.10 5.29 -22.82
N GLY A 57 -48.56 6.24 -22.01
CA GLY A 57 -49.14 5.95 -20.69
C GLY A 57 -49.50 7.14 -19.81
N SER A 58 -50.35 8.03 -20.33
CA SER A 58 -51.37 8.90 -19.66
C SER A 58 -51.02 9.84 -18.49
N ALA A 59 -51.34 11.12 -18.76
CA ALA A 59 -51.52 12.25 -17.83
C ALA A 59 -52.65 11.99 -16.79
N THR A 60 -52.65 12.63 -15.62
CA THR A 60 -53.43 13.86 -15.38
C THR A 60 -52.82 14.84 -14.35
N ASP A 61 -53.31 16.08 -14.45
CA ASP A 61 -52.86 17.38 -13.99
C ASP A 61 -53.18 17.76 -12.50
N SER A 62 -52.28 18.59 -11.94
CA SER A 62 -52.25 19.61 -10.84
C SER A 62 -53.55 20.11 -10.14
N PRO A 63 -53.57 21.09 -9.17
CA PRO A 63 -52.55 21.72 -8.27
C PRO A 63 -52.99 21.97 -6.78
N GLY A 64 -52.05 22.35 -5.90
CA GLY A 64 -52.18 23.52 -4.98
C GLY A 64 -52.79 23.44 -3.55
N PRO A 65 -52.53 24.43 -2.65
CA PRO A 65 -52.32 24.26 -1.19
C PRO A 65 -53.30 25.03 -0.26
N SER A 66 -53.30 24.73 1.07
CA SER A 66 -53.70 25.56 2.24
C SER A 66 -53.71 24.66 3.50
N GLY A 67 -53.16 24.95 4.69
CA GLY A 67 -53.47 26.04 5.62
C GLY A 67 -53.83 25.45 7.01
N PRO A 68 -53.76 26.20 8.14
CA PRO A 68 -53.24 25.72 9.44
C PRO A 68 -54.29 25.60 10.58
N SER A 69 -53.94 25.02 11.75
CA SER A 69 -54.44 25.42 13.10
C SER A 69 -53.80 24.58 14.24
N VAL A 70 -53.08 25.22 15.19
CA VAL A 70 -53.43 25.54 16.63
C VAL A 70 -53.60 24.29 17.53
N SER A 71 -53.25 24.23 18.82
CA SER A 71 -52.53 25.07 19.79
C SER A 71 -52.41 24.26 21.10
N ASP A 72 -51.35 24.55 21.86
CA ASP A 72 -51.25 24.66 23.33
C ASP A 72 -51.82 23.57 24.28
N LYS A 73 -51.00 23.11 25.24
CA LYS A 73 -50.97 23.67 26.62
C LYS A 73 -50.03 22.90 27.59
N ILE A 74 -49.08 23.67 28.15
CA ILE A 74 -48.75 23.85 29.60
C ILE A 74 -48.23 22.62 30.38
N GLY A 75 -47.11 22.66 31.12
CA GLY A 75 -46.16 23.73 31.39
C GLY A 75 -45.29 23.46 32.63
N ARG A 76 -44.43 24.46 32.95
CA ARG A 76 -44.00 24.89 34.30
C ARG A 76 -42.97 23.97 34.99
N ILE A 77 -41.79 24.37 35.50
CA ILE A 77 -41.17 25.63 35.95
C ILE A 77 -39.65 25.43 36.18
N LYS A 78 -38.89 26.54 36.03
CA LYS A 78 -37.77 27.08 36.85
C LYS A 78 -36.71 26.11 37.40
N GLY A 79 -35.42 26.35 37.30
CA GLY A 79 -34.65 27.56 36.96
C GLY A 79 -33.15 27.26 37.23
N VAL A 80 -32.24 27.99 36.57
CA VAL A 80 -31.44 29.06 37.21
C VAL A 80 -30.14 28.48 37.84
N GLN A 81 -28.89 28.79 37.48
CA GLN A 81 -28.25 29.88 36.70
C GLN A 81 -26.76 29.51 36.39
N ARG A 82 -26.26 30.04 35.27
CA ARG A 82 -25.01 30.84 35.05
C ARG A 82 -23.66 30.18 35.45
N SER A 83 -22.58 30.28 34.66
CA SER A 83 -22.10 31.48 33.96
C SER A 83 -21.08 31.12 32.86
N THR A 84 -21.16 31.87 31.76
CA THR A 84 -20.09 32.23 30.81
C THR A 84 -19.12 33.22 31.49
N SER A 85 -17.80 33.21 31.26
CA SER A 85 -17.06 33.91 30.19
C SER A 85 -15.58 33.98 30.67
N ALA A 86 -14.60 33.56 29.87
CA ALA A 86 -13.73 34.35 28.98
C ALA A 86 -12.52 35.08 29.64
N SER A 87 -11.34 34.72 29.12
CA SER A 87 -10.10 35.50 28.95
C SER A 87 -9.09 35.59 30.12
N SER A 88 -7.85 35.18 29.84
CA SER A 88 -6.64 36.00 30.07
C SER A 88 -5.44 35.42 29.30
N PRO A 89 -4.77 36.22 28.43
CA PRO A 89 -3.46 35.93 27.90
C PRO A 89 -2.38 36.65 28.72
N GLN A 90 -1.21 36.04 28.93
CA GLN A 90 0.01 36.75 29.34
C GLN A 90 1.24 35.84 29.24
N THR A 91 2.10 36.06 28.24
CA THR A 91 3.56 35.90 28.37
C THR A 91 4.24 37.04 27.62
N ARG A 92 5.26 37.60 28.26
CA ARG A 92 5.98 38.83 27.90
C ARG A 92 7.07 38.59 26.85
N ASP A 93 7.41 39.71 26.22
CA ASP A 93 8.38 40.03 25.17
C ASP A 93 9.82 39.49 25.25
N GLY A 94 10.46 39.41 24.07
CA GLY A 94 11.80 39.97 23.87
C GLY A 94 12.73 39.33 22.82
N ARG A 95 12.76 39.89 21.59
CA ARG A 95 13.88 39.94 20.57
C ARG A 95 14.45 38.59 20.06
N GLU A 96 14.91 38.40 18.82
CA GLU A 96 15.29 39.28 17.72
C GLU A 96 15.26 38.49 16.39
N ILE A 97 15.17 39.25 15.31
CA ILE A 97 15.13 38.88 13.89
C ILE A 97 16.39 38.10 13.48
N ARG A 98 16.22 36.90 12.89
CA ARG A 98 17.11 36.44 11.81
C ARG A 98 16.31 35.75 10.71
N ASP A 99 16.38 36.41 9.57
CA ASP A 99 15.98 36.01 8.24
C ASP A 99 16.51 34.63 7.89
N GLY A 100 15.62 33.79 7.37
CA GLY A 100 15.86 32.38 7.10
C GLY A 100 14.69 31.84 6.31
N VAL A 101 14.60 32.30 5.06
CA VAL A 101 13.76 31.83 3.95
C VAL A 101 13.08 30.49 4.25
N MET A 102 11.85 30.58 4.78
CA MET A 102 10.94 29.44 4.82
C MET A 102 10.43 29.28 3.39
N VAL A 103 11.09 28.41 2.61
CA VAL A 103 10.55 27.94 1.35
C VAL A 103 9.21 27.29 1.72
N LYS A 104 8.12 28.00 1.44
CA LYS A 104 6.77 27.42 1.37
C LYS A 104 6.82 26.37 0.27
N ILE A 105 7.17 25.15 0.64
CA ILE A 105 6.67 23.99 -0.08
C ILE A 105 5.17 24.02 0.26
N GLU A 106 4.37 24.56 -0.65
CA GLU A 106 2.95 24.24 -0.72
C GLU A 106 2.85 22.75 -1.04
N GLU A 107 3.13 21.91 -0.03
CA GLU A 107 2.78 20.50 -0.05
C GLU A 107 1.30 20.47 0.30
N THR A 108 0.50 20.50 -0.77
CA THR A 108 -0.91 20.12 -0.76
C THR A 108 -1.10 18.97 0.23
N ALA A 109 -1.90 19.22 1.27
CA ALA A 109 -2.16 18.36 2.43
C ALA A 109 -2.87 17.02 2.09
N GLU A 110 -2.77 16.54 0.86
CA GLU A 110 -3.41 15.34 0.34
C GLU A 110 -2.44 14.14 0.16
N SER A 111 -1.12 14.34 0.31
CA SER A 111 -0.12 13.28 0.11
C SER A 111 0.17 12.40 1.35
N ILE A 112 -0.40 12.73 2.51
CA ILE A 112 -0.04 12.09 3.80
C ILE A 112 -0.73 10.72 4.01
N ARG A 113 -1.65 10.31 3.11
CA ARG A 113 -2.41 9.05 3.27
C ARG A 113 -1.78 7.89 2.52
N GLY A 114 -0.65 7.40 3.03
CA GLY A 114 -0.02 6.15 2.59
C GLY A 114 0.65 5.42 3.75
N THR A 115 0.71 4.09 3.71
CA THR A 115 1.49 3.34 4.70
C THR A 115 2.96 3.74 4.62
N ILE A 116 3.73 3.50 5.70
CA ILE A 116 5.18 3.76 5.69
C ILE A 116 5.84 3.04 4.50
N ALA A 117 5.44 1.80 4.24
CA ALA A 117 5.95 1.01 3.12
C ALA A 117 5.65 1.64 1.75
N GLU A 118 4.46 2.20 1.58
CA GLU A 118 4.07 2.89 0.35
C GLU A 118 4.85 4.19 0.16
N ARG A 119 5.01 5.00 1.22
CA ARG A 119 5.79 6.25 1.19
C ARG A 119 7.27 6.00 0.94
N ASN A 120 7.80 4.87 1.41
CA ASN A 120 9.17 4.45 1.17
C ASN A 120 9.38 3.80 -0.20
N GLY A 121 8.33 3.69 -1.04
CA GLY A 121 8.44 3.08 -2.36
C GLY A 121 8.73 1.57 -2.34
N GLN A 122 8.37 0.87 -1.26
CA GLN A 122 8.66 -0.56 -1.09
C GLN A 122 7.60 -1.47 -1.74
N LEU A 123 6.43 -0.90 -2.07
CA LEU A 123 5.31 -1.62 -2.70
C LEU A 123 5.33 -1.41 -4.23
N VAL A 124 6.24 -2.11 -4.90
CA VAL A 124 6.43 -2.06 -6.37
C VAL A 124 6.09 -3.41 -7.02
N ILE A 125 5.83 -3.41 -8.33
CA ILE A 125 5.61 -4.66 -9.08
C ILE A 125 6.85 -5.55 -8.95
N GLY A 126 6.64 -6.83 -8.66
CA GLY A 126 7.69 -7.81 -8.38
C GLY A 126 8.14 -7.86 -6.92
N ALA A 127 7.72 -6.93 -6.06
CA ALA A 127 8.04 -6.99 -4.65
C ALA A 127 7.32 -8.15 -3.96
N GLU A 128 8.07 -8.87 -3.13
CA GLU A 128 7.52 -9.86 -2.21
C GLU A 128 6.92 -9.16 -0.99
N VAL A 129 5.70 -9.55 -0.62
CA VAL A 129 4.93 -8.94 0.45
C VAL A 129 4.18 -10.01 1.22
N VAL A 130 3.88 -9.74 2.49
CA VAL A 130 2.86 -10.49 3.22
C VAL A 130 1.51 -9.83 2.97
N PHE A 131 0.58 -10.58 2.38
CA PHE A 131 -0.82 -10.21 2.34
C PHE A 131 -1.50 -10.64 3.64
N LYS A 132 -1.85 -9.66 4.47
CA LYS A 132 -2.47 -9.90 5.77
C LYS A 132 -3.90 -10.40 5.61
N HIS A 133 -4.23 -11.43 6.38
CA HIS A 133 -5.57 -11.92 6.50
C HIS A 133 -6.41 -11.07 7.47
N ASN A 134 -7.67 -10.83 7.12
CA ASN A 134 -8.60 -10.20 8.04
C ASN A 134 -9.08 -11.25 9.03
N LYS A 135 -8.91 -10.99 10.33
CA LYS A 135 -9.31 -11.89 11.43
C LYS A 135 -10.79 -12.29 11.43
N ASN A 136 -11.62 -11.56 10.69
CA ASN A 136 -13.06 -11.81 10.57
C ASN A 136 -13.40 -12.86 9.49
N LYS A 137 -12.43 -13.28 8.67
CA LYS A 137 -12.64 -14.34 7.68
C LYS A 137 -12.43 -15.69 8.36
N GLN A 138 -13.51 -16.42 8.60
CA GLN A 138 -13.44 -17.79 9.11
C GLN A 138 -12.75 -18.71 8.09
N GLY A 139 -11.96 -19.68 8.60
CA GLY A 139 -11.28 -20.68 7.79
C GLY A 139 -9.95 -20.23 7.17
N VAL A 140 -9.39 -19.11 7.65
CA VAL A 140 -8.11 -18.61 7.14
C VAL A 140 -7.01 -18.88 8.16
N GLU A 141 -6.00 -19.64 7.75
CA GLU A 141 -4.84 -19.98 8.59
C GLU A 141 -3.81 -18.84 8.63
N GLY A 142 -3.12 -18.73 9.77
CA GLY A 142 -2.07 -17.74 10.00
C GLY A 142 -2.55 -16.28 10.04
N GLU A 143 -1.59 -15.36 10.11
CA GLU A 143 -1.83 -13.91 10.07
C GLU A 143 -1.77 -13.35 8.64
N GLY A 144 -1.22 -14.10 7.68
CA GLY A 144 -1.13 -13.72 6.28
C GLY A 144 -0.32 -14.70 5.44
N ILE A 145 -0.27 -14.48 4.14
CA ILE A 145 0.47 -15.31 3.17
C ILE A 145 1.49 -14.49 2.39
N GLN A 146 2.57 -15.12 1.96
CA GLN A 146 3.55 -14.54 1.03
C GLN A 146 2.89 -14.36 -0.33
N CYS A 147 3.04 -13.19 -0.93
CA CYS A 147 2.58 -12.91 -2.27
C CYS A 147 3.59 -12.04 -3.01
N ILE A 148 3.46 -11.99 -4.34
CA ILE A 148 4.22 -11.11 -5.22
C ILE A 148 3.27 -10.08 -5.81
N ILE A 149 3.62 -8.80 -5.75
CA ILE A 149 2.83 -7.74 -6.42
C ILE A 149 2.95 -7.93 -7.94
N LYS A 150 1.82 -8.15 -8.62
CA LYS A 150 1.75 -8.30 -10.08
C LYS A 150 1.21 -7.06 -10.77
N GLY A 151 0.33 -6.32 -10.10
CA GLY A 151 -0.29 -5.13 -10.65
C GLY A 151 -0.46 -4.04 -9.60
N ILE A 152 -0.34 -2.80 -10.04
CA ILE A 152 -0.68 -1.62 -9.25
C ILE A 152 -1.61 -0.78 -10.10
N SER A 153 -2.76 -0.43 -9.55
CA SER A 153 -3.79 0.34 -10.26
C SER A 153 -4.33 1.46 -9.40
N GLY A 154 -4.79 2.55 -10.04
CA GLY A 154 -5.23 3.75 -9.34
C GLY A 154 -4.09 4.56 -8.73
N ASP A 155 -4.46 5.70 -8.15
CA ASP A 155 -3.52 6.64 -7.54
C ASP A 155 -4.07 7.20 -6.22
N GLY A 156 -3.16 7.67 -5.36
CA GLY A 156 -3.43 8.18 -4.02
C GLY A 156 -4.36 7.25 -3.21
N PRO A 157 -5.50 7.74 -2.69
CA PRO A 157 -6.40 6.93 -1.85
C PRO A 157 -7.10 5.78 -2.62
N LYS A 158 -7.14 5.87 -3.96
CA LYS A 158 -7.72 4.84 -4.82
C LYS A 158 -6.69 3.83 -5.29
N LYS A 159 -5.43 3.93 -4.85
CA LYS A 159 -4.39 2.97 -5.18
C LYS A 159 -4.74 1.57 -4.67
N ARG A 160 -4.59 0.57 -5.54
CA ARG A 160 -4.90 -0.84 -5.33
C ARG A 160 -3.74 -1.68 -5.84
N TYR A 161 -3.57 -2.82 -5.20
CA TYR A 161 -2.50 -3.77 -5.47
C TYR A 161 -3.13 -5.12 -5.83
N ASP A 162 -2.72 -5.68 -6.96
CA ASP A 162 -3.02 -7.05 -7.33
C ASP A 162 -1.81 -7.90 -6.92
N VAL A 163 -2.00 -8.77 -5.93
CA VAL A 163 -0.96 -9.64 -5.38
C VAL A 163 -1.27 -11.10 -5.67
N GLN A 164 -0.24 -11.87 -5.99
CA GLN A 164 -0.38 -13.26 -6.37
C GLN A 164 0.39 -14.16 -5.42
N ASP A 165 -0.26 -15.21 -4.91
CA ASP A 165 0.41 -16.27 -4.15
C ASP A 165 1.36 -17.05 -5.08
N PRO A 166 2.64 -17.26 -4.71
CA PRO A 166 3.55 -18.11 -5.47
C PRO A 166 3.19 -19.60 -5.43
N GLU A 167 2.40 -20.08 -4.47
CA GLU A 167 1.92 -21.47 -4.44
C GLU A 167 1.00 -21.75 -5.65
N PRO A 168 1.23 -22.84 -6.41
CA PRO A 168 0.33 -23.21 -7.50
C PRO A 168 -1.06 -23.52 -6.94
N ASN A 169 -2.10 -23.15 -7.68
CA ASN A 169 -3.47 -23.48 -7.28
C ASN A 169 -3.74 -25.00 -7.43
N GLU A 170 -4.92 -25.47 -6.99
CA GLU A 170 -5.31 -26.89 -7.04
C GLU A 170 -5.23 -27.51 -8.46
N ASN A 171 -5.27 -26.68 -9.50
CA ASN A 171 -5.20 -27.10 -10.90
C ASN A 171 -3.76 -27.12 -11.45
N GLY A 172 -2.75 -26.81 -10.62
CA GLY A 172 -1.35 -26.67 -11.02
C GLY A 172 -1.05 -25.39 -11.82
N GLU A 173 -1.98 -24.45 -11.90
CA GLU A 173 -1.80 -23.17 -12.56
C GLU A 173 -1.27 -22.10 -11.59
N GLN A 174 -0.98 -20.92 -12.14
CA GLN A 174 -0.64 -19.70 -11.39
C GLN A 174 -1.50 -19.52 -10.14
N GLY A 175 -0.85 -19.26 -8.99
CA GLY A 175 -1.50 -19.12 -7.69
C GLY A 175 -2.57 -18.02 -7.64
N ALA A 176 -3.38 -18.05 -6.58
CA ALA A 176 -4.52 -17.14 -6.43
C ALA A 176 -4.10 -15.66 -6.46
N VAL A 177 -4.90 -14.83 -7.15
CA VAL A 177 -4.69 -13.38 -7.23
C VAL A 177 -5.69 -12.65 -6.34
N TYR A 178 -5.18 -11.81 -5.45
CA TYR A 178 -5.94 -11.02 -4.49
C TYR A 178 -5.82 -9.53 -4.79
N LYS A 179 -6.95 -8.82 -4.71
CA LYS A 179 -6.99 -7.36 -4.81
C LYS A 179 -7.00 -6.74 -3.42
N THR A 180 -6.07 -5.82 -3.15
CA THR A 180 -5.90 -5.26 -1.81
C THR A 180 -5.41 -3.80 -1.82
N THR A 181 -5.20 -3.25 -0.64
CA THR A 181 -4.66 -1.90 -0.40
C THR A 181 -3.33 -2.00 0.33
N ALA A 182 -2.55 -0.91 0.34
CA ALA A 182 -1.27 -0.85 1.05
C ALA A 182 -1.37 -1.18 2.55
N ALA A 183 -2.53 -0.94 3.18
CA ALA A 183 -2.75 -1.21 4.61
C ALA A 183 -2.72 -2.70 4.98
N SER A 184 -2.99 -3.58 4.01
CA SER A 184 -3.00 -5.03 4.20
C SER A 184 -1.71 -5.69 3.69
N LEU A 185 -0.71 -4.91 3.29
CA LEU A 185 0.57 -5.40 2.78
C LEU A 185 1.71 -5.05 3.73
N ILE A 186 2.57 -6.03 4.01
CA ILE A 186 3.83 -5.83 4.72
C ILE A 186 4.97 -6.17 3.74
N PRO A 187 5.91 -5.26 3.46
CA PRO A 187 7.01 -5.55 2.55
C PRO A 187 7.96 -6.58 3.14
N ILE A 188 8.34 -7.58 2.34
CA ILE A 188 9.41 -8.52 2.67
C ILE A 188 10.72 -7.91 2.14
N PRO A 189 11.77 -7.79 2.98
CA PRO A 189 13.06 -7.26 2.54
C PRO A 189 13.63 -8.02 1.34
N GLN A 190 14.30 -7.32 0.43
CA GLN A 190 14.97 -7.94 -0.72
C GLN A 190 16.21 -8.73 -0.28
N VAL A 191 16.60 -9.74 -1.05
CA VAL A 191 17.85 -10.49 -0.78
C VAL A 191 19.03 -9.52 -0.78
N GLY A 192 19.89 -9.61 0.24
CA GLY A 192 21.05 -8.73 0.40
C GLY A 192 20.76 -7.34 0.97
N SER A 193 19.49 -7.01 1.26
CA SER A 193 19.16 -5.79 1.99
C SER A 193 19.50 -5.89 3.49
N THR A 194 19.63 -4.75 4.16
CA THR A 194 19.85 -4.72 5.61
C THR A 194 18.60 -5.23 6.34
N LEU A 195 18.73 -6.38 7.00
CA LEU A 195 17.62 -7.02 7.72
C LEU A 195 17.47 -6.47 9.14
N PRO A 196 16.23 -6.34 9.63
CA PRO A 196 16.00 -5.97 11.02
C PRO A 196 16.63 -6.98 12.00
N VAL A 197 16.92 -6.50 13.21
CA VAL A 197 17.40 -7.33 14.32
C VAL A 197 16.37 -7.28 15.44
N PHE A 198 15.81 -8.45 15.77
CA PHE A 198 14.87 -8.59 16.87
C PHE A 198 15.55 -9.21 18.11
N PRO A 199 15.34 -8.65 19.31
CA PRO A 199 15.84 -9.23 20.54
C PRO A 199 15.06 -10.49 20.93
N VAL A 200 15.66 -11.34 21.76
CA VAL A 200 15.00 -12.50 22.36
C VAL A 200 13.79 -12.05 23.19
N GLY A 201 12.69 -12.79 23.13
CA GLY A 201 11.40 -12.48 23.75
C GLY A 201 10.51 -11.54 22.94
N LYS A 202 10.99 -11.00 21.82
CA LYS A 202 10.17 -10.15 20.93
C LYS A 202 9.17 -11.01 20.15
N GLN A 203 7.92 -10.56 20.14
CA GLN A 203 6.88 -11.09 19.26
C GLN A 203 7.08 -10.57 17.83
N VAL A 204 7.13 -11.49 16.88
CA VAL A 204 7.40 -11.26 15.45
C VAL A 204 6.35 -11.97 14.59
N LEU A 205 6.28 -11.58 13.32
CA LEU A 205 5.54 -12.28 12.29
C LEU A 205 6.54 -13.05 11.43
N ALA A 206 6.43 -14.37 11.35
CA ALA A 206 7.42 -15.20 10.66
C ALA A 206 6.77 -16.23 9.73
N ARG A 207 7.44 -16.51 8.60
CA ARG A 207 7.03 -17.58 7.69
C ARG A 207 7.31 -18.94 8.32
N TYR A 208 6.30 -19.81 8.36
CA TYR A 208 6.51 -21.18 8.83
C TYR A 208 7.39 -21.94 7.82
N PRO A 209 8.38 -22.73 8.26
CA PRO A 209 9.23 -23.50 7.35
C PRO A 209 8.44 -24.33 6.36
N ASP A 210 8.92 -24.39 5.12
CA ASP A 210 8.30 -25.15 4.02
C ASP A 210 6.86 -24.73 3.64
N THR A 211 6.43 -23.52 4.05
CA THR A 211 5.14 -22.92 3.66
C THR A 211 5.30 -21.50 3.16
N THR A 212 4.23 -20.91 2.62
CA THR A 212 4.12 -19.47 2.32
C THR A 212 3.33 -18.70 3.38
N THR A 213 2.91 -19.35 4.47
CA THR A 213 2.05 -18.75 5.48
C THR A 213 2.87 -18.16 6.63
N PHE A 214 2.47 -16.97 7.07
CA PHE A 214 3.07 -16.26 8.19
C PHE A 214 2.23 -16.41 9.45
N TYR A 215 2.90 -16.74 10.56
CA TYR A 215 2.31 -16.90 11.88
C TYR A 215 3.02 -16.00 12.89
N ARG A 216 2.38 -15.78 14.03
CA ARG A 216 3.01 -15.10 15.16
C ARG A 216 3.99 -16.05 15.81
N ALA A 217 5.13 -15.51 16.21
CA ALA A 217 6.16 -16.27 16.89
C ALA A 217 6.93 -15.40 17.89
N GLU A 218 7.55 -16.05 18.86
CA GLU A 218 8.49 -15.45 19.80
C GLU A 218 9.92 -15.75 19.39
N VAL A 219 10.79 -14.73 19.43
CA VAL A 219 12.22 -14.92 19.19
C VAL A 219 12.86 -15.61 20.40
N MET A 220 13.33 -16.83 20.21
CA MET A 220 14.03 -17.61 21.24
C MET A 220 15.55 -17.43 21.16
N GLY A 221 16.07 -17.15 19.98
CA GLY A 221 17.50 -16.91 19.76
C GLY A 221 17.80 -16.37 18.37
N THR A 222 18.98 -15.76 18.21
CA THR A 222 19.46 -15.26 16.92
C THR A 222 20.76 -15.96 16.53
N LYS A 223 20.84 -16.39 15.28
CA LYS A 223 22.05 -16.87 14.61
C LYS A 223 22.40 -15.88 13.50
N LYS A 224 23.52 -16.12 12.79
CA LYS A 224 24.03 -15.22 11.74
C LYS A 224 22.95 -14.85 10.71
N ASP A 225 22.33 -15.86 10.11
CA ASP A 225 21.38 -15.72 9.00
C ASP A 225 19.97 -16.26 9.32
N THR A 226 19.77 -16.84 10.52
CA THR A 226 18.48 -17.40 10.97
C THR A 226 18.09 -16.95 12.37
N TYR A 227 16.79 -16.98 12.67
CA TYR A 227 16.24 -16.90 14.01
C TYR A 227 15.76 -18.28 14.47
N ARG A 228 15.96 -18.57 15.76
CA ARG A 228 15.23 -19.63 16.45
C ARG A 228 13.94 -19.03 16.99
N LEU A 229 12.82 -19.56 16.54
CA LEU A 229 11.48 -19.05 16.84
C LEU A 229 10.62 -20.13 17.48
N LYS A 230 9.75 -19.71 18.39
CA LYS A 230 8.66 -20.52 18.92
C LYS A 230 7.35 -19.98 18.38
N PHE A 231 6.63 -20.76 17.58
CA PHE A 231 5.38 -20.33 16.96
C PHE A 231 4.22 -20.37 17.97
N GLU A 232 3.31 -19.39 17.88
CA GLU A 232 2.10 -19.35 18.71
C GLU A 232 1.14 -20.47 18.28
N GLY A 233 0.67 -21.27 19.25
CA GLY A 233 -0.29 -22.35 19.01
C GLY A 233 0.32 -23.74 18.78
N GLU A 234 1.65 -23.88 18.73
CA GLU A 234 2.28 -25.21 18.82
C GLU A 234 2.29 -25.71 20.28
N GLU A 235 1.80 -26.93 20.52
CA GLU A 235 1.70 -27.53 21.86
C GLU A 235 3.04 -28.05 22.41
N ASP A 236 4.01 -28.33 21.54
CA ASP A 236 5.23 -29.07 21.91
C ASP A 236 6.44 -28.18 22.27
N ASP A 237 6.24 -26.88 22.52
CA ASP A 237 7.32 -25.90 22.76
C ASP A 237 8.46 -25.95 21.71
N LYS A 238 8.12 -26.42 20.51
CA LYS A 238 9.10 -26.71 19.47
C LYS A 238 9.67 -25.41 18.93
N GLU A 239 11.00 -25.38 18.86
CA GLU A 239 11.72 -24.29 18.25
C GLU A 239 12.05 -24.61 16.80
N MET A 240 11.88 -23.62 15.93
CA MET A 240 12.17 -23.74 14.51
C MET A 240 13.15 -22.67 14.04
N GLU A 241 13.98 -23.01 13.07
CA GLU A 241 14.90 -22.06 12.45
C GLU A 241 14.26 -21.44 11.21
N VAL A 242 14.19 -20.11 11.20
CA VAL A 242 13.63 -19.33 10.10
C VAL A 242 14.64 -18.31 9.62
N ASP A 243 14.82 -18.19 8.31
CA ASP A 243 15.68 -17.18 7.69
C ASP A 243 15.22 -15.77 8.12
N ARG A 244 16.19 -14.94 8.52
CA ARG A 244 15.95 -13.57 9.00
C ARG A 244 15.15 -12.71 8.01
N ARG A 245 15.22 -13.00 6.72
CA ARG A 245 14.45 -12.30 5.67
C ARG A 245 12.94 -12.48 5.83
N PHE A 246 12.51 -13.63 6.34
CA PHE A 246 11.10 -13.96 6.53
C PHE A 246 10.62 -13.74 7.97
N VAL A 247 11.37 -12.97 8.76
CA VAL A 247 10.98 -12.53 10.10
C VAL A 247 10.74 -11.02 10.06
N LEU A 248 9.51 -10.63 10.35
CA LEU A 248 9.01 -9.26 10.20
C LEU A 248 8.47 -8.74 11.54
N ASP A 249 8.49 -7.43 11.71
CA ASP A 249 7.83 -6.82 12.87
C ASP A 249 6.31 -6.92 12.74
N ILE A 250 5.62 -7.03 13.87
CA ILE A 250 4.16 -7.08 13.88
C ILE A 250 3.65 -5.64 13.71
N PRO A 251 2.91 -5.32 12.62
CA PRO A 251 2.35 -3.98 12.47
C PRO A 251 1.40 -3.69 13.64
N GLY A 252 1.58 -2.54 14.28
CA GLY A 252 0.81 -2.12 15.45
C GLY A 252 -0.71 -2.17 15.21
N LYS A 253 -1.46 -2.51 16.27
CA LYS A 253 -2.93 -2.43 16.30
C LYS A 253 -3.40 -0.99 16.36
#